data_AF-A0A2K3P2U7-F1
#
_entry.id   AF-A0A2K3P2U7-F1
#
_cell.length_a   1.000
_cell.length_b   1.000
_cell.length_c   1.000
_cell.angle_alpha   90.00
_cell.angle_beta   90.00
_cell.angle_gamma   90.00
#
_symmetry.space_group_name_H-M   'P 1'
#
loop_
_entity.id
_entity.type
_entity.pdbx_description
1 polymer ?
#
loop_
_entity_poly.entity_id
_entity_poly.type
_entity_poly.pdbx_seq_one_letter_code
_entity_poly.pdbx_strand_id
1 'polypeptide(L)'
;GSHGDGHPTNTDTPLVAWGAGVKHPMPTSSNNHSDCGFRFVDDHVHDTPTPIEWGLHGIERVDVNQADIAPLMVSTLLGLPCPVNSVGILPRDYINMTKAEEVEAVLSNTKEILNQFLRKSHIKQSHLLYFKPFKPLSHYSSILDKIEGLILAKDYDAAMNLSENLRSLALQGLHYFQTYDWLMLMSVITLGYVGWMIYLVLHVLQSYTSLPGNVFGMERAAERNSHGKIYLCGCIVTGMLCLLFLLEHSPPLYHAYMIMTSFLWVQIISEYQFIKALWKHLFERRKNQVIKLLATAAVSFFIAEFLVNSFTDRKLYTGCFLIAGATASFYLFKSIPWRSGIPIYVCIACWFLSIFTLMPAEIPDNNLLVVSSGAVIIIIGIAARWLALHAGRRKYWLSFFGRLIFAHGVLINFSQN
;
A
#
# COMPACT_ATOMS: atom_id res chain seq x y z
N GLY A 1 -17.41 -4.55 9.61
CA GLY A 1 -16.49 -3.50 10.11
C GLY A 1 -15.26 -3.42 9.23
N SER A 2 -15.01 -2.27 8.62
CA SER A 2 -13.75 -1.99 7.91
C SER A 2 -12.77 -1.42 8.92
N HIS A 3 -11.59 -2.03 9.06
CA HIS A 3 -10.51 -1.52 9.89
C HIS A 3 -9.23 -1.45 9.05
N GLY A 4 -8.40 -0.42 9.26
CA GLY A 4 -7.10 -0.29 8.58
C GLY A 4 -7.07 0.69 7.40
N ASP A 5 -8.08 1.55 7.25
CA ASP A 5 -8.07 2.69 6.31
C ASP A 5 -7.35 3.93 6.88
N GLY A 6 -6.86 3.86 8.12
CA GLY A 6 -6.21 4.98 8.80
C GLY A 6 -7.16 6.11 9.19
N HIS A 7 -8.49 5.89 9.13
CA HIS A 7 -9.44 6.90 9.57
C HIS A 7 -9.38 7.08 11.11
N PRO A 8 -9.43 8.31 11.66
CA PRO A 8 -9.31 8.58 13.09
C PRO A 8 -10.25 7.75 13.97
N THR A 9 -11.48 7.50 13.52
CA THR A 9 -12.44 6.64 14.24
C THR A 9 -11.98 5.18 14.41
N ASN A 10 -11.03 4.75 13.59
CA ASN A 10 -10.49 3.39 13.57
C ASN A 10 -9.09 3.31 14.22
N THR A 11 -8.40 4.44 14.38
CA THR A 11 -7.05 4.54 14.96
C THR A 11 -7.06 5.11 16.38
N ASP A 12 -7.99 6.00 16.70
CA ASP A 12 -8.16 6.57 18.04
C ASP A 12 -8.73 5.50 18.97
N THR A 13 -7.93 5.15 19.97
CA THR A 13 -8.29 4.17 20.99
C THR A 13 -8.24 4.82 22.36
N PRO A 14 -9.28 4.64 23.20
CA PRO A 14 -9.26 5.21 24.54
C PRO A 14 -8.20 4.50 25.38
N LEU A 15 -7.29 5.29 25.96
CA LEU A 15 -6.31 4.83 26.95
C LEU A 15 -6.71 5.33 28.34
N VAL A 16 -6.79 4.42 29.31
CA VAL A 16 -7.06 4.76 30.72
C VAL A 16 -5.95 4.20 31.58
N ALA A 17 -5.29 5.08 32.35
CA ALA A 17 -4.24 4.72 33.29
C ALA A 17 -4.66 5.10 34.72
N TRP A 18 -4.36 4.24 35.70
CA TRP A 18 -4.63 4.48 37.11
C TRP A 18 -3.57 3.80 37.98
N GLY A 19 -3.35 4.31 39.19
CA GLY A 19 -2.41 3.73 40.16
C GLY A 19 -1.47 4.77 40.77
N ALA A 20 -0.58 4.30 41.64
CA ALA A 20 0.46 5.15 42.23
C ALA A 20 1.43 5.63 41.14
N GLY A 21 1.78 6.92 41.18
CA GLY A 21 2.66 7.55 40.18
C GLY A 21 1.97 8.02 38.90
N VAL A 22 0.66 7.77 38.74
CA VAL A 22 -0.15 8.31 37.63
C VAL A 22 -0.82 9.62 38.07
N LYS A 23 -0.82 10.63 37.19
CA LYS A 23 -1.47 11.92 37.44
C LYS A 23 -3.00 11.76 37.46
N HIS A 24 -3.67 12.54 38.30
CA HIS A 24 -5.14 12.53 38.35
C HIS A 24 -5.74 13.27 37.14
N PRO A 25 -6.94 12.89 36.68
CA PRO A 25 -7.63 13.58 35.61
C PRO A 25 -7.81 15.07 35.94
N MET A 26 -7.36 15.94 35.04
CA MET A 26 -7.49 17.39 35.19
C MET A 26 -8.77 17.86 34.51
N PRO A 27 -9.56 18.75 35.13
CA PRO A 27 -10.70 19.36 34.48
C PRO A 27 -10.24 20.27 33.34
N THR A 28 -10.97 20.28 32.23
CA THR A 28 -10.61 21.09 31.06
C THR A 28 -10.58 22.58 31.45
N SER A 29 -9.38 23.18 31.46
CA SER A 29 -9.23 24.62 31.72
C SER A 29 -9.40 25.39 30.41
N SER A 30 -10.26 26.41 30.40
CA SER A 30 -10.69 27.11 29.19
C SER A 30 -9.62 28.00 28.51
N ASN A 31 -8.33 27.87 28.84
CA ASN A 31 -7.35 28.88 28.45
C ASN A 31 -5.93 28.41 28.06
N ASN A 32 -5.63 27.12 27.97
CA ASN A 32 -4.30 26.65 27.55
C ASN A 32 -4.37 25.46 26.58
N HIS A 33 -5.15 25.56 25.50
CA HIS A 33 -4.84 24.75 24.31
C HIS A 33 -3.68 25.42 23.58
N SER A 34 -2.49 25.38 24.20
CA SER A 34 -1.27 25.61 23.44
C SER A 34 -1.11 24.39 22.56
N ASP A 35 -1.59 24.48 21.33
CA ASP A 35 -1.20 23.60 20.24
C ASP A 35 0.34 23.49 20.31
N CYS A 36 0.84 22.37 20.85
CA CYS A 36 2.26 22.22 21.11
C CYS A 36 3.06 22.09 19.81
N GLY A 37 2.38 22.15 18.65
CA GLY A 37 2.96 22.04 17.31
C GLY A 37 3.61 20.69 17.06
N PHE A 38 3.49 19.75 18.01
CA PHE A 38 4.01 18.41 17.89
C PHE A 38 3.02 17.61 17.05
N ARG A 39 3.39 17.40 15.79
CA ARG A 39 2.65 16.49 14.91
C ARG A 39 3.15 15.08 15.14
N PHE A 40 2.23 14.15 15.33
CA PHE A 40 2.56 12.74 15.26
C PHE A 40 3.07 12.38 13.85
N VAL A 41 3.68 11.19 13.73
CA VAL A 41 4.27 10.71 12.47
C VAL A 41 3.22 10.59 11.35
N ASP A 42 1.94 10.53 11.70
CA ASP A 42 0.76 10.46 10.81
C ASP A 42 0.06 11.81 10.59
N ASP A 43 0.70 12.94 10.93
CA ASP A 43 0.12 14.28 10.87
C ASP A 43 -1.15 14.46 11.75
N HIS A 44 -1.45 13.54 12.68
CA HIS A 44 -2.48 13.77 13.68
C HIS A 44 -2.06 14.89 14.63
N VAL A 45 -2.99 15.82 14.84
CA VAL A 45 -2.82 16.98 15.71
C VAL A 45 -3.22 16.57 17.12
N HIS A 46 -2.35 16.84 18.10
CA HIS A 46 -2.69 16.73 19.51
C HIS A 46 -3.97 17.51 19.85
N ASP A 47 -4.71 17.04 20.86
CA ASP A 47 -5.81 17.80 21.48
C ASP A 47 -7.02 18.03 20.58
N THR A 48 -7.31 17.09 19.67
CA THR A 48 -8.61 17.09 19.00
C THR A 48 -9.74 16.94 20.04
N PRO A 49 -10.89 17.63 19.86
CA PRO A 49 -11.98 17.59 20.83
C PRO A 49 -12.35 16.15 21.17
N THR A 50 -12.43 15.83 22.46
CA THR A 50 -12.80 14.47 22.91
C THR A 50 -14.13 14.06 22.26
N PRO A 51 -14.19 12.91 21.58
CA PRO A 51 -15.41 12.43 20.95
C PRO A 51 -16.58 12.40 21.93
N ILE A 52 -17.73 12.93 21.50
CA ILE A 52 -18.92 13.02 22.36
C ILE A 52 -19.37 11.64 22.85
N GLU A 53 -19.17 10.63 22.01
CA GLU A 53 -19.52 9.24 22.27
C GLU A 53 -18.78 8.63 23.47
N TRP A 54 -17.62 9.17 23.85
CA TRP A 54 -16.82 8.65 24.96
C TRP A 54 -17.35 9.10 26.33
N GLY A 55 -18.22 10.11 26.38
CA GLY A 55 -18.81 10.59 27.63
C GLY A 55 -17.83 11.23 28.63
N LEU A 56 -16.61 11.56 28.19
CA LEU A 56 -15.55 12.16 29.00
C LEU A 56 -15.50 13.70 28.86
N HIS A 57 -16.66 14.32 28.67
CA HIS A 57 -16.76 15.77 28.56
C HIS A 57 -16.33 16.48 29.85
N GLY A 58 -15.41 17.42 29.72
CA GLY A 58 -14.91 18.23 30.85
C GLY A 58 -13.63 17.71 31.51
N ILE A 59 -13.04 16.63 30.98
CA ILE A 59 -11.70 16.16 31.35
C ILE A 59 -10.72 16.55 30.24
N GLU A 60 -9.52 16.99 30.61
CA GLU A 60 -8.42 17.25 29.69
C GLU A 60 -8.03 15.97 28.94
N ARG A 61 -8.01 16.03 27.61
CA ARG A 61 -7.54 14.93 26.75
C ARG A 61 -6.02 15.00 26.69
N VAL A 62 -5.37 13.87 26.92
CA VAL A 62 -3.92 13.73 26.76
C VAL A 62 -3.66 12.57 25.81
N ASP A 63 -3.23 12.89 24.60
CA ASP A 63 -2.96 11.89 23.56
C ASP A 63 -1.55 11.32 23.67
N VAL A 64 -1.40 10.03 23.34
CA VAL A 64 -0.12 9.33 23.29
C VAL A 64 -0.09 8.42 22.07
N ASN A 65 1.10 8.16 21.52
CA ASN A 65 1.21 7.12 20.50
C ASN A 65 1.11 5.74 21.14
N GLN A 66 0.69 4.75 20.36
CA GLN A 66 0.73 3.35 20.79
C GLN A 66 2.16 2.89 21.17
N ALA A 67 3.18 3.44 20.52
CA ALA A 67 4.58 3.16 20.86
C ALA A 67 4.99 3.71 22.23
N ASP A 68 4.33 4.76 22.72
CA ASP A 68 4.66 5.50 23.95
C ASP A 68 4.15 4.77 25.22
N ILE A 69 3.30 3.76 25.05
CA ILE A 69 2.80 2.93 26.15
C ILE A 69 3.94 2.13 26.80
N ALA A 70 4.90 1.65 26.00
CA ALA A 70 6.04 0.89 26.50
C ALA A 70 6.92 1.71 27.47
N PRO A 71 7.43 2.91 27.13
CA PRO A 71 8.19 3.71 28.07
C PRO A 71 7.35 4.15 29.29
N LEU A 72 6.06 4.49 29.09
CA LEU A 72 5.15 4.82 30.18
C LEU A 72 5.03 3.70 31.23
N MET A 73 4.63 2.51 30.79
CA MET A 73 4.33 1.40 31.70
C MET A 73 5.60 0.70 32.20
N VAL A 74 6.51 0.36 31.28
CA VAL A 74 7.61 -0.56 31.56
C VAL A 74 8.76 0.17 32.25
N SER A 75 9.23 1.29 31.67
CA SER A 75 10.40 1.98 32.23
C SER A 75 10.08 2.85 33.42
N THR A 76 8.91 3.47 33.44
CA THR A 76 8.65 4.54 34.40
C THR A 76 7.78 4.10 35.57
N LEU A 77 6.69 3.36 35.32
CA LEU A 77 5.83 2.87 36.40
C LEU A 77 6.36 1.58 37.04
N LEU A 78 6.92 0.66 36.25
CA LEU A 78 7.44 -0.63 36.76
C LEU A 78 8.94 -0.63 37.04
N GLY A 79 9.68 0.38 36.56
CA GLY A 79 11.14 0.45 36.72
C GLY A 79 11.90 -0.69 36.02
N LEU A 80 11.32 -1.25 34.95
CA LEU A 80 11.90 -2.35 34.18
C LEU A 80 12.64 -1.81 32.94
N PRO A 81 13.64 -2.52 32.43
CA PRO A 81 14.28 -2.15 31.16
C PRO A 81 13.25 -2.11 30.03
N CYS A 82 13.25 -1.03 29.25
CA CYS A 82 12.38 -0.91 28.09
C CYS A 82 12.63 -2.02 27.03
N PRO A 83 11.62 -2.38 26.24
CA PRO A 83 11.76 -3.33 25.15
C PRO A 83 12.78 -2.87 24.10
N VAL A 84 13.63 -3.80 23.64
CA VAL A 84 14.77 -3.53 22.73
C VAL A 84 14.39 -2.85 21.40
N ASN A 85 13.13 -2.93 20.98
CA ASN A 85 12.61 -2.32 19.74
C ASN A 85 11.63 -1.16 20.01
N SER A 86 11.59 -0.64 21.23
CA SER A 86 10.71 0.48 21.58
C SER A 86 11.26 1.77 20.96
N VAL A 87 10.42 2.45 20.17
CA VAL A 87 10.69 3.81 19.67
C VAL A 87 9.83 4.85 20.36
N GLY A 88 9.14 4.44 21.42
CA GLY A 88 8.21 5.28 22.18
C GLY A 88 8.92 6.41 22.92
N ILE A 89 8.22 7.52 23.02
CA ILE A 89 8.56 8.69 23.81
C ILE A 89 7.81 8.61 25.13
N LEU A 90 8.48 8.92 26.24
CA LEU A 90 7.83 8.97 27.56
C LEU A 90 6.74 10.06 27.62
N PRO A 91 5.45 9.72 27.82
CA PRO A 91 4.39 10.72 27.93
C PRO A 91 4.34 11.32 29.35
N ARG A 92 4.95 12.50 29.50
CA ARG A 92 5.15 13.19 30.79
C ARG A 92 3.83 13.54 31.48
N ASP A 93 2.82 13.90 30.71
CA ASP A 93 1.54 14.39 31.23
C ASP A 93 0.72 13.33 31.98
N TYR A 94 1.02 12.05 31.76
CA TYR A 94 0.40 10.92 32.48
C TYR A 94 1.04 10.62 33.84
N ILE A 95 2.25 11.11 34.09
CA ILE A 95 3.07 10.66 35.21
C ILE A 95 3.18 11.78 36.25
N ASN A 96 3.04 11.41 37.52
CA ASN A 96 3.22 12.31 38.64
C ASN A 96 4.62 12.12 39.25
N MET A 97 5.58 12.92 38.80
CA MET A 97 6.98 12.87 39.22
C MET A 97 7.49 14.22 39.71
N THR A 98 8.53 14.19 40.54
CA THR A 98 9.32 15.40 40.79
C THR A 98 10.16 15.76 39.57
N LYS A 99 10.51 17.03 39.39
CA LYS A 99 11.34 17.48 38.25
C LYS A 99 12.64 16.69 38.09
N ALA A 100 13.25 16.26 39.19
CA ALA A 100 14.49 15.49 39.17
C ALA A 100 14.27 14.08 38.60
N GLU A 101 13.25 13.38 39.08
CA GLU A 101 12.86 12.05 38.59
C GLU A 101 12.42 12.10 37.13
N GLU A 102 11.70 13.15 36.74
CA GLU A 102 11.22 13.34 35.37
C GLU A 102 12.39 13.48 34.38
N VAL A 103 13.38 14.32 34.71
CA VAL A 103 14.59 14.47 33.86
C VAL A 103 15.36 13.16 33.77
N GLU A 104 15.49 12.41 34.87
CA GLU A 104 16.20 11.14 34.88
C GLU A 104 15.47 10.05 34.05
N ALA A 105 14.13 10.02 34.12
CA ALA A 105 13.30 9.13 33.32
C ALA A 105 13.41 9.47 31.82
N VAL A 106 13.34 10.75 31.46
CA VAL A 106 13.49 11.19 30.06
C VAL A 106 14.90 10.92 29.55
N LEU A 107 15.94 11.13 30.36
CA LEU A 107 17.32 10.80 29.99
C LEU A 107 17.49 9.29 29.77
N SER A 108 16.86 8.46 30.61
CA SER A 108 16.91 7.00 30.47
C SER A 108 16.26 6.52 29.17
N ASN A 109 15.06 7.01 28.84
CA ASN A 109 14.41 6.76 27.55
C ASN A 109 15.26 7.28 26.37
N THR A 110 15.90 8.44 26.52
CA THR A 110 16.80 9.00 25.50
C THR A 110 18.02 8.12 25.27
N LYS A 111 18.68 7.67 26.34
CA LYS A 111 19.84 6.77 26.29
C LYS A 111 19.48 5.43 25.64
N GLU A 112 18.29 4.92 25.90
CA GLU A 112 17.78 3.71 25.27
C GLU A 112 17.68 3.86 23.74
N ILE A 113 16.96 4.88 23.25
CA ILE A 113 16.80 5.13 21.81
C ILE A 113 18.16 5.39 21.16
N LEU A 114 19.04 6.13 21.83
CA LEU A 114 20.41 6.35 21.38
C LEU A 114 21.21 5.04 21.28
N ASN A 115 21.08 4.12 22.23
CA ASN A 115 21.75 2.83 22.15
C ASN A 115 21.21 1.97 20.99
N GLN A 116 19.91 2.03 20.70
CA GLN A 116 19.34 1.39 19.50
C GLN A 116 19.93 1.98 18.22
N PHE A 117 20.08 3.31 18.15
CA PHE A 117 20.75 4.00 17.05
C PHE A 117 22.20 3.51 16.88
N LEU A 118 22.98 3.52 17.96
CA LEU A 118 24.38 3.10 17.95
C LEU A 118 24.53 1.64 17.52
N ARG A 119 23.67 0.76 18.02
CA ARG A 119 23.67 -0.66 17.63
C ARG A 119 23.34 -0.84 16.15
N LYS A 120 22.31 -0.15 15.63
CA LYS A 120 21.96 -0.20 14.20
C LYS A 120 23.08 0.36 13.33
N SER A 121 23.68 1.48 13.74
CA SER A 121 24.84 2.08 13.07
C SER A 121 26.01 1.10 12.99
N HIS A 122 26.35 0.43 14.11
CA HIS A 122 27.43 -0.54 14.15
C HIS A 122 27.16 -1.73 13.24
N ILE A 123 25.96 -2.31 13.27
CA ILE A 123 25.58 -3.43 12.39
C ILE A 123 25.72 -3.02 10.92
N LYS A 124 25.20 -1.84 10.55
CA LYS A 124 25.31 -1.31 9.19
C LYS A 124 26.76 -1.06 8.78
N GLN A 125 27.57 -0.50 9.66
CA GLN A 125 29.01 -0.28 9.42
C GLN A 125 29.77 -1.59 9.24
N SER A 126 29.42 -2.66 9.97
CA SER A 126 30.08 -3.96 9.82
C SER A 126 29.70 -4.71 8.53
N HIS A 127 28.53 -4.41 7.96
CA HIS A 127 28.01 -5.11 6.80
C HIS A 127 28.26 -4.35 5.48
N LEU A 128 28.25 -3.01 5.49
CA LEU A 128 28.38 -2.22 4.26
C LEU A 128 29.85 -1.99 3.89
N LEU A 129 30.19 -2.20 2.61
CA LEU A 129 31.50 -1.86 2.06
C LEU A 129 31.75 -0.34 2.05
N TYR A 130 30.70 0.46 1.82
CA TYR A 130 30.75 1.91 1.84
C TYR A 130 29.70 2.49 2.79
N PHE A 131 30.13 2.70 4.03
CA PHE A 131 29.27 3.22 5.10
C PHE A 131 29.24 4.75 5.14
N LYS A 132 28.04 5.34 5.13
CA LYS A 132 27.83 6.77 5.39
C LYS A 132 27.25 6.94 6.80
N PRO A 133 27.99 7.53 7.75
CA PRO A 133 27.49 7.78 9.09
C PRO A 133 26.46 8.90 9.12
N PHE A 134 25.54 8.85 10.08
CA PHE A 134 24.65 9.95 10.39
C PHE A 134 25.40 11.05 11.15
N LYS A 135 25.84 12.08 10.41
CA LYS A 135 26.69 13.17 10.91
C LYS A 135 26.16 13.89 12.17
N PRO A 136 24.86 14.19 12.33
CA PRO A 136 24.39 14.96 13.48
C PRO A 136 24.66 14.32 14.85
N LEU A 137 24.82 12.99 14.91
CA LEU A 137 25.12 12.27 16.15
C LEU A 137 26.60 11.89 16.29
N SER A 138 27.52 12.47 15.53
CA SER A 138 28.95 12.16 15.66
C SER A 138 29.54 12.49 17.03
N HIS A 139 28.99 13.50 17.72
CA HIS A 139 29.48 14.00 19.01
C HIS A 139 28.53 13.69 20.18
N TYR A 140 27.74 12.61 20.08
CA TYR A 140 26.74 12.24 21.10
C TYR A 140 27.32 12.13 22.53
N SER A 141 28.55 11.63 22.70
CA SER A 141 29.20 11.51 24.01
C SER A 141 29.31 12.86 24.72
N SER A 142 29.75 13.90 24.00
CA SER A 142 29.89 15.24 24.56
C SER A 142 28.54 15.86 24.96
N ILE A 143 27.46 15.50 24.26
CA ILE A 143 26.10 15.92 24.59
C ILE A 143 25.63 15.22 25.86
N LEU A 144 25.88 13.91 25.99
CA LEU A 144 25.56 13.16 27.22
C LEU A 144 26.33 13.71 28.43
N ASP A 145 27.63 13.95 28.30
CA ASP A 145 28.45 14.51 29.38
C ASP A 145 27.92 15.89 29.82
N LYS A 146 27.45 16.70 28.87
CA LYS A 146 26.82 18.00 29.16
C LYS A 146 25.48 17.84 29.89
N ILE A 147 24.64 16.87 29.50
CA ILE A 147 23.37 16.59 30.19
C ILE A 147 23.65 16.17 31.64
N GLU A 148 24.59 15.25 31.86
CA GLU A 148 24.94 14.78 33.21
C GLU A 148 25.50 15.92 34.08
N GLY A 149 26.32 16.81 33.50
CA GLY A 149 26.78 18.02 34.17
C GLY A 149 25.64 18.97 34.57
N LEU A 150 24.63 19.16 33.70
CA LEU A 150 23.46 19.99 34.01
C LEU A 150 22.59 19.39 35.13
N ILE A 151 22.43 18.06 35.15
CA ILE A 151 21.72 17.35 36.22
C ILE A 151 22.43 17.53 37.56
N LEU A 152 23.77 17.40 37.59
CA LEU A 152 24.57 17.65 38.80
C LEU A 152 24.47 19.11 39.28
N ALA A 153 24.37 20.06 38.35
CA ALA A 153 24.16 21.47 38.64
C ALA A 153 22.71 21.81 39.06
N LYS A 154 21.79 20.82 39.04
CA LYS A 154 20.34 20.97 39.28
C LYS A 154 19.62 21.89 38.29
N ASP A 155 20.18 22.11 37.11
CA ASP A 155 19.53 22.82 36.00
C ASP A 155 18.67 21.83 35.19
N TYR A 156 17.54 21.46 35.78
CA TYR A 156 16.65 20.42 35.25
C TYR A 156 15.99 20.82 33.92
N ASP A 157 15.61 22.09 33.76
CA ASP A 157 14.91 22.55 32.57
C ASP A 157 15.86 22.55 31.34
N ALA A 158 17.14 22.92 31.52
CA ALA A 158 18.15 22.81 30.46
C ALA A 158 18.52 21.35 30.14
N ALA A 159 18.66 20.51 31.16
CA ALA A 159 18.93 19.07 30.99
C ALA A 159 17.79 18.36 30.23
N MET A 160 16.54 18.72 30.53
CA MET A 160 15.35 18.20 29.84
C MET A 160 15.41 18.54 28.35
N ASN A 161 15.49 19.83 28.01
CA ASN A 161 15.54 20.28 26.61
C ASN A 161 16.67 19.62 25.82
N LEU A 162 17.85 19.47 26.41
CA LEU A 162 18.98 18.85 25.74
C LEU A 162 18.76 17.34 25.53
N SER A 163 18.13 16.66 26.49
CA SER A 163 17.74 15.24 26.38
C SER A 163 16.69 15.03 25.28
N GLU A 164 15.66 15.87 25.22
CA GLU A 164 14.62 15.79 24.18
C GLU A 164 15.17 16.05 22.78
N ASN A 165 16.10 17.01 22.64
CA ASN A 165 16.81 17.26 21.39
C ASN A 165 17.66 16.05 20.97
N LEU A 166 18.39 15.45 21.91
CA LEU A 166 19.19 14.25 21.64
C LEU A 166 18.30 13.06 21.23
N ARG A 167 17.16 12.87 21.90
CA ARG A 167 16.15 11.86 21.54
C ARG A 167 15.62 12.06 20.13
N SER A 168 15.23 13.29 19.78
CA SER A 168 14.74 13.64 18.44
C SER A 168 15.78 13.34 17.36
N LEU A 169 17.04 13.71 17.59
CA LEU A 169 18.15 13.38 16.69
C LEU A 169 18.35 11.86 16.58
N ALA A 170 18.25 11.12 17.69
CA ALA A 170 18.37 9.66 17.70
C ALA A 170 17.25 9.00 16.89
N LEU A 171 15.99 9.42 17.04
CA LEU A 171 14.86 8.94 16.26
C LEU A 171 15.04 9.23 14.76
N GLN A 172 15.49 10.42 14.39
CA GLN A 172 15.83 10.75 13.00
C GLN A 172 16.98 9.87 12.47
N GLY A 173 17.97 9.59 13.31
CA GLY A 173 19.06 8.66 13.00
C GLY A 173 18.58 7.21 12.81
N LEU A 174 17.61 6.73 13.60
CA LEU A 174 16.98 5.43 13.41
C LEU A 174 16.25 5.38 12.06
N HIS A 175 15.46 6.41 11.76
CA HIS A 175 14.74 6.51 10.49
C HIS A 175 15.71 6.50 9.31
N TYR A 176 16.81 7.26 9.40
CA TYR A 176 17.87 7.25 8.38
C TYR A 176 18.40 5.84 8.08
N PHE A 177 18.68 5.03 9.11
CA PHE A 177 19.16 3.66 8.91
C PHE A 177 18.07 2.68 8.47
N GLN A 178 16.81 2.93 8.82
CA GLN A 178 15.67 2.14 8.33
C GLN A 178 15.45 2.38 6.82
N THR A 179 15.55 3.62 6.36
CA THR A 179 15.40 3.98 4.94
C THR A 179 16.70 3.94 4.14
N TYR A 180 17.80 3.45 4.72
CA TYR A 180 19.14 3.50 4.10
C TYR A 180 19.20 2.77 2.76
N ASP A 181 18.57 1.60 2.68
CA ASP A 181 18.57 0.76 1.47
C ASP A 181 17.37 1.07 0.54
N TRP A 182 16.48 1.98 0.94
CA TRP A 182 15.18 2.20 0.27
C TRP A 182 15.35 2.60 -1.19
N LEU A 183 16.26 3.52 -1.51
CA LEU A 183 16.46 3.99 -2.88
C LEU A 183 17.01 2.90 -3.79
N MET A 184 17.92 2.06 -3.29
CA MET A 184 18.44 0.91 -4.02
C MET A 184 17.31 -0.09 -4.29
N LEU A 185 16.60 -0.52 -3.24
CA LEU A 185 15.54 -1.52 -3.37
C LEU A 185 14.40 -1.03 -4.27
N MET A 186 14.00 0.24 -4.13
CA MET A 186 12.99 0.88 -4.99
C MET A 186 13.44 0.89 -6.46
N SER A 187 14.70 1.22 -6.73
CA SER A 187 15.24 1.22 -8.10
C SER A 187 15.26 -0.18 -8.71
N VAL A 188 15.63 -1.20 -7.94
CA VAL A 188 15.65 -2.59 -8.40
C VAL A 188 14.24 -3.09 -8.68
N ILE A 189 13.31 -2.87 -7.76
CA ILE A 189 11.91 -3.31 -7.92
C ILE A 189 11.24 -2.61 -9.10
N THR A 190 11.43 -1.30 -9.25
CA THR A 190 10.89 -0.55 -10.40
C THR A 190 11.48 -1.04 -11.72
N LEU A 191 12.79 -1.26 -11.80
CA LEU A 191 13.43 -1.88 -12.97
C LEU A 191 12.93 -3.31 -13.23
N GLY A 192 12.63 -4.07 -12.18
CA GLY A 192 12.03 -5.40 -12.27
C GLY A 192 10.64 -5.37 -12.89
N TYR A 193 9.75 -4.48 -12.40
CA TYR A 193 8.41 -4.31 -12.97
C TYR A 193 8.44 -3.79 -14.41
N VAL A 194 9.27 -2.78 -14.68
CA VAL A 194 9.43 -2.24 -16.05
C VAL A 194 9.97 -3.32 -16.99
N GLY A 195 10.99 -4.06 -16.54
CA GLY A 195 11.54 -5.20 -17.27
C GLY A 195 10.49 -6.26 -17.55
N TRP A 196 9.69 -6.64 -16.55
CA TRP A 196 8.61 -7.61 -16.71
C TRP A 196 7.57 -7.17 -17.74
N MET A 197 7.14 -5.91 -17.69
CA MET A 197 6.18 -5.36 -18.66
C MET A 197 6.74 -5.37 -20.08
N ILE A 198 7.98 -4.96 -20.28
CA ILE A 198 8.65 -5.00 -21.59
C ILE A 198 8.77 -6.45 -22.07
N TYR A 199 9.21 -7.36 -21.20
CA TYR A 199 9.36 -8.77 -21.53
C TYR A 199 8.02 -9.39 -21.96
N LEU A 200 6.93 -9.13 -21.22
CA LEU A 200 5.60 -9.60 -21.59
C LEU A 200 5.16 -9.05 -22.96
N VAL A 201 5.38 -7.76 -23.22
CA VAL A 201 5.05 -7.17 -24.53
C VAL A 201 5.86 -7.83 -25.64
N LEU A 202 7.16 -8.02 -25.45
CA LEU A 202 8.02 -8.69 -26.43
C LEU A 202 7.57 -10.13 -26.66
N HIS A 203 7.31 -10.89 -25.60
CA HIS A 203 6.82 -12.26 -25.69
C HIS A 203 5.48 -12.33 -26.43
N VAL A 204 4.52 -11.45 -26.10
CA VAL A 204 3.23 -11.41 -26.79
C VAL A 204 3.39 -11.07 -28.28
N LEU A 205 4.26 -10.10 -28.60
CA LEU A 205 4.55 -9.76 -29.99
C LEU A 205 5.21 -10.93 -30.73
N GLN A 206 6.17 -11.62 -30.13
CA GLN A 206 6.85 -12.74 -30.76
C GLN A 206 5.94 -13.97 -30.93
N SER A 207 5.15 -14.32 -29.92
CA SER A 207 4.33 -15.54 -29.94
C SER A 207 3.01 -15.39 -30.70
N TYR A 208 2.39 -14.21 -30.67
CA TYR A 208 1.02 -14.01 -31.18
C TYR A 208 0.93 -13.09 -32.39
N THR A 209 2.03 -12.55 -32.90
CA THR A 209 2.01 -11.80 -34.17
C THR A 209 2.87 -12.45 -35.23
N SER A 210 2.53 -12.22 -36.50
CA SER A 210 3.28 -12.72 -37.65
C SER A 210 4.58 -11.95 -37.93
N LEU A 211 5.00 -11.06 -37.02
CA LEU A 211 6.21 -10.23 -37.15
C LEU A 211 7.51 -11.06 -37.27
N PRO A 212 7.72 -12.15 -36.51
CA PRO A 212 8.96 -12.94 -36.60
C PRO A 212 9.11 -13.66 -37.96
N GLY A 213 7.99 -14.00 -38.61
CA GLY A 213 7.96 -14.74 -39.87
C GLY A 213 8.31 -13.92 -41.11
N ASN A 214 8.03 -12.61 -41.10
CA ASN A 214 8.30 -11.71 -42.25
C ASN A 214 9.69 -11.06 -42.23
N VAL A 215 10.40 -11.08 -41.10
CA VAL A 215 11.62 -10.27 -40.90
C VAL A 215 12.90 -11.13 -40.78
N PHE A 216 12.82 -12.36 -40.26
CA PHE A 216 13.99 -13.18 -39.95
C PHE A 216 13.97 -14.52 -40.70
N GLY A 217 14.30 -14.48 -42.00
CA GLY A 217 14.36 -15.65 -42.88
C GLY A 217 15.75 -16.29 -43.03
N MET A 218 16.85 -15.61 -42.66
CA MET A 218 18.22 -16.09 -42.94
C MET A 218 19.23 -15.93 -41.78
N GLU A 219 18.93 -15.16 -40.72
CA GLU A 219 19.91 -14.77 -39.68
C GLU A 219 19.96 -15.68 -38.42
N ARG A 220 19.07 -16.68 -38.31
CA ARG A 220 18.91 -17.52 -37.10
C ARG A 220 20.14 -18.35 -36.69
N ALA A 221 21.06 -18.64 -37.63
CA ALA A 221 22.25 -19.43 -37.35
C ALA A 221 23.41 -18.60 -36.74
N ALA A 222 23.54 -17.32 -37.11
CA ALA A 222 24.52 -16.40 -36.51
C ALA A 222 24.02 -15.85 -35.16
N GLU A 223 22.70 -15.70 -35.01
CA GLU A 223 22.01 -15.28 -33.78
C GLU A 223 22.29 -16.23 -32.60
N ARG A 224 22.21 -17.55 -32.80
CA ARG A 224 22.38 -18.54 -31.71
C ARG A 224 23.72 -18.39 -30.97
N ASN A 225 24.77 -17.93 -31.65
CA ASN A 225 26.09 -17.73 -31.06
C ASN A 225 26.22 -16.37 -30.33
N SER A 226 25.42 -15.37 -30.73
CA SER A 226 25.33 -14.07 -30.05
C SER A 226 24.48 -14.13 -28.77
N HIS A 227 23.38 -14.87 -28.78
CA HIS A 227 22.54 -15.07 -27.59
C HIS A 227 23.36 -15.71 -26.45
N GLY A 228 24.11 -16.78 -26.73
CA GLY A 228 24.95 -17.44 -25.72
C GLY A 228 25.96 -16.52 -25.05
N LYS A 229 26.55 -15.56 -25.79
CA LYS A 229 27.48 -14.56 -25.23
C LYS A 229 26.77 -13.56 -24.31
N ILE A 230 25.57 -13.11 -24.68
CA ILE A 230 24.77 -12.18 -23.86
C ILE A 230 24.33 -12.86 -22.56
N TYR A 231 23.85 -14.11 -22.62
CA TYR A 231 23.51 -14.87 -21.42
C TYR A 231 24.73 -15.12 -20.53
N LEU A 232 25.89 -15.47 -21.10
CA LEU A 232 27.12 -15.64 -20.33
C LEU A 232 27.53 -14.34 -19.62
N CYS A 233 27.52 -13.21 -20.33
CA CYS A 233 27.79 -11.90 -19.76
C CYS A 233 26.78 -11.54 -18.66
N GLY A 234 25.49 -11.78 -18.91
CA GLY A 234 24.42 -11.59 -17.94
C GLY A 234 24.58 -12.42 -16.66
N CYS A 235 24.94 -13.69 -16.80
CA CYS A 235 25.23 -14.58 -15.67
C CYS A 235 26.44 -14.11 -14.87
N ILE A 236 27.51 -13.64 -15.53
CA ILE A 236 28.69 -13.08 -14.86
C ILE A 236 28.31 -11.83 -14.08
N VAL A 237 27.59 -10.88 -14.69
CA VAL A 237 27.15 -9.65 -14.01
C VAL A 237 26.24 -9.97 -12.83
N THR A 238 25.27 -10.87 -13.01
CA THR A 238 24.37 -11.30 -11.93
C THR A 238 25.13 -11.99 -10.81
N GLY A 239 26.09 -12.86 -11.14
CA GLY A 239 26.95 -13.53 -10.18
C GLY A 239 27.83 -12.55 -9.39
N MET A 240 28.39 -11.54 -10.05
CA MET A 240 29.15 -10.47 -9.40
C MET A 240 28.28 -9.64 -8.46
N LEU A 241 27.06 -9.26 -8.88
CA LEU A 241 26.12 -8.53 -8.03
C LEU A 241 25.68 -9.37 -6.81
N CYS A 242 25.43 -10.66 -7.00
CA CYS A 242 25.13 -11.57 -5.89
C CYS A 242 26.32 -11.71 -4.94
N LEU A 243 27.54 -11.79 -5.47
CA LEU A 243 28.75 -11.85 -4.64
C LEU A 243 28.91 -10.57 -3.81
N LEU A 244 28.67 -9.39 -4.39
CA LEU A 244 28.67 -8.12 -3.64
C LEU A 244 27.64 -8.13 -2.50
N PHE A 245 26.41 -8.59 -2.76
CA PHE A 245 25.37 -8.68 -1.73
C PHE A 245 25.63 -9.73 -0.65
N LEU A 246 26.36 -10.80 -0.99
CA LEU A 246 26.85 -11.79 -0.03
C LEU A 246 27.95 -11.20 0.85
N LEU A 247 28.90 -10.45 0.26
CA LEU A 247 29.92 -9.72 1.00
C LEU A 247 29.29 -8.67 1.94
N GLU A 248 28.17 -8.08 1.54
CA GLU A 248 27.42 -7.12 2.36
C GLU A 248 26.48 -7.76 3.40
N HIS A 249 26.51 -9.09 3.57
CA HIS A 249 25.63 -9.82 4.50
C HIS A 249 24.14 -9.44 4.37
N SER A 250 23.70 -9.14 3.15
CA SER A 250 22.34 -8.67 2.91
C SER A 250 21.31 -9.81 3.04
N PRO A 251 20.04 -9.49 3.33
CA PRO A 251 19.00 -10.52 3.44
C PRO A 251 18.84 -11.34 2.15
N PRO A 252 18.45 -12.62 2.23
CA PRO A 252 18.23 -13.46 1.04
C PRO A 252 17.23 -12.87 0.03
N LEU A 253 16.26 -12.10 0.51
CA LEU A 253 15.27 -11.43 -0.34
C LEU A 253 15.92 -10.44 -1.33
N TYR A 254 16.99 -9.75 -0.93
CA TYR A 254 17.65 -8.76 -1.79
C TYR A 254 18.29 -9.45 -3.00
N HIS A 255 18.90 -10.61 -2.77
CA HIS A 255 19.44 -11.47 -3.82
C HIS A 255 18.34 -11.92 -4.78
N ALA A 256 17.18 -12.34 -4.26
CA ALA A 256 16.07 -12.78 -5.09
C ALA A 256 15.55 -11.69 -6.03
N TYR A 257 15.35 -10.47 -5.52
CA TYR A 257 14.92 -9.32 -6.34
C TYR A 257 15.94 -8.96 -7.42
N MET A 258 17.23 -9.00 -7.06
CA MET A 258 18.32 -8.66 -7.97
C MET A 258 18.48 -9.71 -9.07
N ILE A 259 18.49 -11.00 -8.73
CA ILE A 259 18.57 -12.10 -9.71
C ILE A 259 17.39 -12.03 -10.67
N MET A 260 16.17 -11.87 -10.16
CA MET A 260 14.97 -11.77 -10.99
C MET A 260 15.07 -10.59 -11.96
N THR A 261 15.44 -9.41 -11.46
CA THR A 261 15.57 -8.19 -12.27
C THR A 261 16.65 -8.38 -13.33
N SER A 262 17.85 -8.82 -12.95
CA SER A 262 18.95 -9.07 -13.88
C SER A 262 18.57 -10.12 -14.94
N PHE A 263 17.87 -11.19 -14.57
CA PHE A 263 17.39 -12.20 -15.50
C PHE A 263 16.47 -11.61 -16.57
N LEU A 264 15.47 -10.82 -16.16
CA LEU A 264 14.54 -10.16 -17.08
C LEU A 264 15.26 -9.23 -18.05
N TRP A 265 16.20 -8.42 -17.56
CA TRP A 265 16.95 -7.50 -18.41
C TRP A 265 17.90 -8.23 -19.38
N VAL A 266 18.53 -9.32 -18.96
CA VAL A 266 19.32 -10.18 -19.84
C VAL A 266 18.45 -10.78 -20.94
N GLN A 267 17.24 -11.23 -20.60
CA GLN A 267 16.28 -11.75 -21.57
C GLN A 267 15.89 -10.70 -22.61
N ILE A 268 15.57 -9.48 -22.18
CA ILE A 268 15.22 -8.35 -23.06
C ILE A 268 16.39 -7.98 -23.98
N ILE A 269 17.60 -7.88 -23.43
CA ILE A 269 18.81 -7.53 -24.19
C ILE A 269 19.17 -8.65 -25.18
N SER A 270 18.90 -9.91 -24.84
CA SER A 270 19.12 -11.01 -25.78
C SER A 270 18.27 -10.86 -27.05
N GLU A 271 17.10 -10.24 -26.94
CA GLU A 271 16.18 -9.96 -28.05
C GLU A 271 16.44 -8.60 -28.74
N TYR A 272 17.63 -7.99 -28.56
CA TYR A 272 17.91 -6.64 -29.08
C TYR A 272 17.68 -6.49 -30.59
N GLN A 273 17.93 -7.54 -31.37
CA GLN A 273 17.73 -7.51 -32.83
C GLN A 273 16.25 -7.42 -33.19
N PHE A 274 15.40 -8.16 -32.47
CA PHE A 274 13.95 -8.05 -32.61
C PHE A 274 13.46 -6.65 -32.21
N ILE A 275 13.98 -6.08 -31.11
CA ILE A 275 13.65 -4.71 -30.69
C ILE A 275 14.06 -3.70 -31.78
N LYS A 276 15.27 -3.82 -32.33
CA LYS A 276 15.78 -2.95 -33.41
C LYS A 276 14.92 -3.08 -34.67
N ALA A 277 14.52 -4.29 -35.03
CA ALA A 277 13.65 -4.55 -36.18
C ALA A 277 12.24 -3.99 -35.96
N LEU A 278 11.68 -4.16 -34.76
CA LEU A 278 10.40 -3.59 -34.35
C LEU A 278 10.44 -2.05 -34.43
N TRP A 279 11.50 -1.45 -33.92
CA TRP A 279 11.70 0.01 -33.96
C TRP A 279 11.78 0.54 -35.39
N LYS A 280 12.55 -0.14 -36.24
CA LYS A 280 12.66 0.19 -37.67
C LYS A 280 11.31 0.05 -38.37
N HIS A 281 10.59 -1.05 -38.14
CA HIS A 281 9.28 -1.30 -38.75
C HIS A 281 8.18 -0.33 -38.25
N LEU A 282 8.24 0.12 -36.99
CA LEU A 282 7.36 1.16 -36.46
C LEU A 282 7.61 2.52 -37.12
N PHE A 283 8.88 2.87 -37.37
CA PHE A 283 9.26 4.16 -37.96
C PHE A 283 9.14 4.19 -39.50
N GLU A 284 9.33 3.06 -40.17
CA GLU A 284 9.19 2.92 -41.63
C GLU A 284 7.72 2.81 -42.10
N ARG A 285 6.79 2.45 -41.21
CA ARG A 285 5.36 2.39 -41.53
C ARG A 285 4.78 3.79 -41.77
N ARG A 286 3.79 3.88 -42.66
CA ARG A 286 3.02 5.11 -42.94
C ARG A 286 2.57 5.75 -41.62
N LYS A 287 2.78 7.06 -41.46
CA LYS A 287 2.37 7.89 -40.30
C LYS A 287 0.98 7.53 -39.76
N ASN A 288 0.03 7.19 -40.63
CA ASN A 288 -1.34 6.80 -40.26
C ASN A 288 -1.43 5.55 -39.36
N GLN A 289 -0.53 4.57 -39.47
CA GLN A 289 -0.54 3.39 -38.59
C GLN A 289 0.07 3.67 -37.21
N VAL A 290 1.11 4.51 -37.15
CA VAL A 290 1.68 4.98 -35.88
C VAL A 290 0.66 5.83 -35.13
N ILE A 291 -0.04 6.73 -35.83
CA ILE A 291 -1.14 7.53 -35.25
C ILE A 291 -2.25 6.62 -34.71
N LYS A 292 -2.63 5.56 -35.44
CA LYS A 292 -3.62 4.59 -34.95
C LYS A 292 -3.14 3.86 -33.69
N LEU A 293 -1.89 3.40 -33.64
CA LEU A 293 -1.33 2.75 -32.44
C LEU A 293 -1.29 3.69 -31.25
N LEU A 294 -0.87 4.93 -31.47
CA LEU A 294 -0.78 5.96 -30.43
C LEU A 294 -2.19 6.34 -29.92
N ALA A 295 -3.17 6.42 -30.82
CA ALA A 295 -4.57 6.61 -30.45
C ALA A 295 -5.11 5.43 -29.61
N THR A 296 -4.82 4.19 -30.01
CA THR A 296 -5.22 3.00 -29.22
C THR A 296 -4.55 3.00 -27.85
N ALA A 297 -3.25 3.32 -27.77
CA ALA A 297 -2.54 3.42 -26.50
C ALA A 297 -3.11 4.52 -25.58
N ALA A 298 -3.43 5.68 -26.14
CA ALA A 298 -4.07 6.78 -25.41
C ALA A 298 -5.47 6.38 -24.88
N VAL A 299 -6.27 5.68 -25.69
CA VAL A 299 -7.58 5.15 -25.25
C VAL A 299 -7.40 4.11 -24.14
N SER A 300 -6.45 3.18 -24.27
CA SER A 300 -6.16 2.19 -23.22
C SER A 300 -5.71 2.84 -21.92
N PHE A 301 -4.86 3.88 -21.99
CA PHE A 301 -4.44 4.65 -20.83
C PHE A 301 -5.62 5.36 -20.17
N PHE A 302 -6.50 5.98 -20.96
CA PHE A 302 -7.71 6.62 -20.45
C PHE A 302 -8.65 5.62 -19.77
N ILE A 303 -8.82 4.42 -20.33
CA ILE A 303 -9.63 3.36 -19.70
C ILE A 303 -8.99 2.90 -18.38
N ALA A 304 -7.66 2.73 -18.33
CA ALA A 304 -6.96 2.34 -17.11
C ALA A 304 -7.08 3.41 -16.02
N GLU A 305 -6.87 4.69 -16.35
CA GLU A 305 -7.03 5.82 -15.43
C GLU A 305 -8.46 5.91 -14.91
N PHE A 306 -9.45 5.75 -15.81
CA PHE A 306 -10.86 5.70 -15.43
C PHE A 306 -11.15 4.55 -14.45
N LEU A 307 -10.56 3.37 -14.69
CA LEU A 307 -10.71 2.22 -13.81
C LEU A 307 -10.02 2.46 -12.45
N VAL A 308 -8.88 3.12 -12.39
CA VAL A 308 -8.24 3.51 -11.12
C VAL A 308 -9.13 4.51 -10.36
N ASN A 309 -9.62 5.55 -11.02
CA ASN A 309 -10.50 6.55 -10.41
C ASN A 309 -11.86 5.96 -9.99
N SER A 310 -12.28 4.86 -10.60
CA SER A 310 -13.50 4.15 -10.20
C SER A 310 -13.37 3.41 -8.86
N PHE A 311 -12.14 3.11 -8.42
CA PHE A 311 -11.89 2.58 -7.07
C PHE A 311 -12.05 3.65 -5.99
N THR A 312 -11.79 4.92 -6.30
CA THR A 312 -11.94 6.04 -5.37
C THR A 312 -13.37 6.58 -5.34
N ASP A 313 -14.00 6.76 -6.50
CA ASP A 313 -15.40 7.19 -6.60
C ASP A 313 -16.25 6.20 -7.41
N ARG A 314 -17.04 5.39 -6.68
CA ARG A 314 -17.95 4.39 -7.26
C ARG A 314 -19.04 5.01 -8.14
N LYS A 315 -19.33 6.32 -8.00
CA LYS A 315 -20.32 7.04 -8.82
C LYS A 315 -19.94 7.08 -10.30
N LEU A 316 -18.65 6.92 -10.63
CA LEU A 316 -18.20 6.83 -12.03
C LEU A 316 -18.79 5.61 -12.74
N TYR A 317 -18.92 4.47 -12.04
CA TYR A 317 -19.55 3.28 -12.59
C TYR A 317 -21.05 3.47 -12.86
N THR A 318 -21.73 4.31 -12.08
CA THR A 318 -23.14 4.68 -12.30
C THR A 318 -23.33 5.20 -13.71
N GLY A 319 -22.51 6.17 -14.12
CA GLY A 319 -22.53 6.75 -15.46
C GLY A 319 -22.22 5.73 -16.55
N CYS A 320 -21.20 4.88 -16.33
CA CYS A 320 -20.85 3.81 -17.27
C CYS A 320 -21.99 2.81 -17.47
N PHE A 321 -22.65 2.34 -16.41
CA PHE A 321 -23.74 1.39 -16.53
C PHE A 321 -24.98 2.00 -17.19
N LEU A 322 -25.26 3.29 -16.98
CA LEU A 322 -26.36 3.98 -17.70
C LEU A 322 -26.09 4.06 -19.20
N ILE A 323 -24.88 4.51 -19.59
CA ILE A 323 -24.47 4.63 -21.00
C ILE A 323 -24.38 3.25 -21.66
N ALA A 324 -23.77 2.27 -20.99
CA ALA A 324 -23.64 0.90 -21.48
C ALA A 324 -25.02 0.23 -21.63
N GLY A 325 -25.93 0.41 -20.66
CA GLY A 325 -27.29 -0.12 -20.73
C GLY A 325 -28.09 0.44 -21.91
N ALA A 326 -28.04 1.75 -22.12
CA ALA A 326 -28.73 2.41 -23.22
C ALA A 326 -28.15 2.02 -24.60
N THR A 327 -26.82 2.01 -24.73
CA THR A 327 -26.13 1.66 -25.98
C THR A 327 -26.28 0.18 -26.33
N ALA A 328 -26.12 -0.72 -25.35
CA ALA A 328 -26.33 -2.15 -25.54
C ALA A 328 -27.78 -2.47 -25.90
N SER A 329 -28.76 -1.84 -25.23
CA SER A 329 -30.18 -2.00 -25.53
C SER A 329 -30.51 -1.58 -26.96
N PHE A 330 -30.03 -0.40 -27.41
CA PHE A 330 -30.23 0.08 -28.77
C PHE A 330 -29.61 -0.87 -29.83
N TYR A 331 -28.40 -1.37 -29.56
CA TYR A 331 -27.74 -2.33 -30.44
C TYR A 331 -28.46 -3.69 -30.50
N LEU A 332 -28.92 -4.20 -29.36
CA LEU A 332 -29.67 -5.46 -29.25
C LEU A 332 -31.05 -5.36 -29.90
N PHE A 333 -31.71 -4.21 -29.79
CA PHE A 333 -33.00 -3.93 -30.43
C PHE A 333 -32.92 -3.95 -31.95
N LYS A 334 -31.79 -3.53 -32.52
CA LYS A 334 -31.51 -3.60 -33.96
C LYS A 334 -31.17 -5.03 -34.42
N SER A 335 -30.62 -5.86 -33.54
CA SER A 335 -30.06 -7.18 -33.90
C SER A 335 -31.01 -8.36 -33.62
N ILE A 336 -31.97 -8.22 -32.70
CA ILE A 336 -32.87 -9.30 -32.26
C ILE A 336 -34.32 -8.92 -32.61
N PRO A 337 -35.13 -9.86 -33.14
CA PRO A 337 -36.54 -9.59 -33.40
C PRO A 337 -37.30 -9.20 -32.12
N TRP A 338 -38.16 -8.18 -32.25
CA TRP A 338 -38.95 -7.46 -31.24
C TRP A 338 -39.65 -8.29 -30.15
N ARG A 339 -39.76 -9.61 -30.34
CA ARG A 339 -40.48 -10.56 -29.49
C ARG A 339 -39.68 -11.07 -28.30
N SER A 340 -38.38 -10.81 -28.26
CA SER A 340 -37.51 -11.22 -27.17
C SER A 340 -37.25 -10.03 -26.26
N GLY A 341 -37.84 -9.97 -25.07
CA GLY A 341 -37.68 -8.87 -24.09
C GLY A 341 -36.24 -8.68 -23.54
N ILE A 342 -35.23 -9.26 -24.20
CA ILE A 342 -33.82 -9.22 -23.85
C ILE A 342 -33.25 -7.78 -23.87
N PRO A 343 -33.54 -6.91 -24.86
CA PRO A 343 -32.99 -5.54 -24.85
C PRO A 343 -33.47 -4.74 -23.64
N ILE A 344 -34.76 -4.89 -23.30
CA ILE A 344 -35.37 -4.24 -22.15
C ILE A 344 -34.77 -4.79 -20.84
N TYR A 345 -34.61 -6.12 -20.74
CA TYR A 345 -33.99 -6.76 -19.58
C TYR A 345 -32.55 -6.27 -19.34
N VAL A 346 -31.72 -6.21 -20.39
CA VAL A 346 -30.33 -5.73 -20.28
C VAL A 346 -30.28 -4.28 -19.82
N CYS A 347 -31.17 -3.43 -20.34
CA CYS A 347 -31.28 -2.04 -19.90
C CYS A 347 -31.62 -1.93 -18.41
N ILE A 348 -32.67 -2.64 -17.98
CA ILE A 348 -33.12 -2.65 -16.57
C ILE A 348 -32.02 -3.20 -15.65
N ALA A 349 -31.34 -4.27 -16.04
CA ALA A 349 -30.26 -4.86 -15.25
C ALA A 349 -29.07 -3.89 -15.10
N CYS A 350 -28.65 -3.22 -16.17
CA CYS A 350 -27.59 -2.21 -16.11
C CYS A 350 -28.01 -1.00 -15.27
N TRP A 351 -29.27 -0.55 -15.35
CA TRP A 351 -29.75 0.57 -14.55
C TRP A 351 -29.91 0.20 -13.07
N PHE A 352 -30.31 -1.03 -12.77
CA PHE A 352 -30.32 -1.54 -11.39
C PHE A 352 -28.91 -1.60 -10.81
N LEU A 353 -27.92 -2.04 -11.60
CA LEU A 353 -26.51 -2.01 -11.21
C LEU A 353 -25.97 -0.61 -10.98
N SER A 354 -26.44 0.36 -11.77
CA SER A 354 -26.11 1.77 -11.58
C SER A 354 -26.57 2.28 -10.20
N ILE A 355 -27.76 1.89 -9.74
CA ILE A 355 -28.24 2.23 -8.39
C ILE A 355 -27.36 1.58 -7.32
N PHE A 356 -26.94 0.32 -7.52
CA PHE A 356 -26.04 -0.35 -6.57
C PHE A 356 -24.73 0.41 -6.37
N THR A 357 -24.17 1.01 -7.42
CA THR A 357 -22.92 1.78 -7.33
C THR A 357 -23.04 3.10 -6.55
N LEU A 358 -24.27 3.57 -6.29
CA LEU A 358 -24.54 4.76 -5.47
C LEU A 358 -24.80 4.44 -4.00
N MET A 359 -24.98 3.15 -3.65
CA MET A 359 -25.23 2.77 -2.27
C MET A 359 -23.96 2.95 -1.41
N PRO A 360 -24.10 3.34 -0.13
CA PRO A 360 -22.97 3.49 0.77
C PRO A 360 -22.21 2.16 0.89
N ALA A 361 -20.89 2.24 0.87
CA ALA A 361 -20.01 1.07 1.00
C ALA A 361 -20.14 0.41 2.39
N GLU A 362 -20.45 1.21 3.40
CA GLU A 362 -20.68 0.78 4.77
C GLU A 362 -22.15 0.46 4.98
N ILE A 363 -22.50 -0.79 4.72
CA ILE A 363 -23.81 -1.32 5.09
C ILE A 363 -23.66 -1.92 6.50
N PRO A 364 -24.49 -1.54 7.48
CA PRO A 364 -24.48 -2.20 8.78
C PRO A 364 -24.75 -3.69 8.58
N ASP A 365 -23.97 -4.55 9.26
CA ASP A 365 -24.02 -6.01 9.12
C ASP A 365 -25.46 -6.52 9.34
N ASN A 366 -26.19 -6.77 8.26
CA ASN A 366 -27.57 -7.27 8.32
C ASN A 366 -27.63 -8.66 7.71
N ASN A 367 -27.26 -9.65 8.53
CA ASN A 367 -27.23 -11.06 8.15
C ASN A 367 -28.59 -11.56 7.64
N LEU A 368 -29.71 -11.00 8.11
CA LEU A 368 -31.05 -11.36 7.65
C LEU A 368 -31.24 -10.99 6.17
N LEU A 369 -30.73 -9.85 5.74
CA LEU A 369 -30.85 -9.38 4.35
C LEU A 369 -30.04 -10.28 3.40
N VAL A 370 -28.86 -10.74 3.82
CA VAL A 370 -28.01 -11.68 3.06
C VAL A 370 -28.66 -13.07 2.96
N VAL A 371 -29.20 -13.60 4.06
CA VAL A 371 -29.87 -14.90 4.05
C VAL A 371 -31.15 -14.83 3.21
N SER A 372 -31.91 -13.74 3.30
CA SER A 372 -33.14 -13.54 2.52
C SER A 372 -32.86 -13.42 1.01
N SER A 373 -31.80 -12.72 0.61
CA SER A 373 -31.42 -12.61 -0.80
C SER A 373 -30.94 -13.95 -1.37
N GLY A 374 -30.17 -14.72 -0.59
CA GLY A 374 -29.80 -16.10 -0.94
C GLY A 374 -31.01 -17.02 -1.14
N ALA A 375 -31.99 -16.96 -0.23
CA ALA A 375 -33.23 -17.74 -0.34
C ALA A 375 -34.04 -17.37 -1.60
N VAL A 376 -34.16 -16.07 -1.91
CA VAL A 376 -34.85 -15.58 -3.11
C VAL A 376 -34.19 -16.10 -4.39
N ILE A 377 -32.86 -16.16 -4.46
CA ILE A 377 -32.12 -16.70 -5.63
C ILE A 377 -32.40 -18.18 -5.81
N ILE A 378 -32.42 -18.95 -4.72
CA ILE A 378 -32.74 -20.39 -4.76
C ILE A 378 -34.17 -20.59 -5.28
N ILE A 379 -35.13 -19.79 -4.80
CA ILE A 379 -36.53 -19.85 -5.25
C ILE A 379 -36.65 -19.50 -6.73
N ILE A 380 -35.97 -18.43 -7.20
CA ILE A 380 -35.94 -18.06 -8.62
C ILE A 380 -35.32 -19.18 -9.47
N GLY A 381 -34.23 -19.81 -9.00
CA GLY A 381 -33.58 -20.93 -9.67
C GLY A 381 -34.49 -22.16 -9.78
N ILE A 382 -35.22 -22.51 -8.71
CA ILE A 382 -36.20 -23.59 -8.71
C ILE A 382 -37.36 -23.27 -9.64
N ALA A 383 -37.92 -22.06 -9.57
CA ALA A 383 -39.01 -21.61 -10.43
C ALA A 383 -38.61 -21.62 -11.91
N ALA A 384 -37.42 -21.13 -12.25
CA ALA A 384 -36.88 -21.15 -13.61
C ALA A 384 -36.69 -22.58 -14.13
N ARG A 385 -36.20 -23.50 -13.29
CA ARG A 385 -36.05 -24.93 -13.64
C ARG A 385 -37.40 -25.62 -13.81
N TRP A 386 -38.38 -25.30 -12.96
CA TRP A 386 -39.74 -25.82 -13.06
C TRP A 386 -40.45 -25.33 -14.33
N LEU A 387 -40.31 -24.05 -14.66
CA LEU A 387 -40.79 -23.44 -15.91
C LEU A 387 -40.12 -24.06 -17.13
N ALA A 388 -38.82 -24.36 -17.06
CA ALA A 388 -38.10 -25.02 -18.15
C ALA A 388 -38.58 -26.48 -18.38
N LEU A 389 -39.01 -27.17 -17.33
CA LEU A 389 -39.56 -28.53 -17.42
C LEU A 389 -41.00 -28.54 -17.96
N HIS A 390 -41.81 -27.52 -17.64
CA HIS A 390 -43.23 -27.45 -18.04
C HIS A 390 -43.47 -26.67 -19.34
N ALA A 391 -42.52 -25.84 -19.79
CA ALA A 391 -42.58 -25.15 -21.07
C ALA A 391 -42.26 -26.12 -22.22
N GLY A 392 -43.25 -26.91 -22.63
CA GLY A 392 -43.18 -27.73 -23.84
C GLY A 392 -42.64 -26.95 -25.05
N ARG A 393 -41.49 -27.41 -25.58
CA ARG A 393 -40.93 -27.08 -26.90
C ARG A 393 -40.83 -25.59 -27.32
N ARG A 394 -40.78 -24.61 -26.41
CA ARG A 394 -40.29 -23.25 -26.75
C ARG A 394 -38.83 -23.07 -26.33
N LYS A 395 -37.91 -23.47 -27.22
CA LYS A 395 -36.44 -23.35 -27.09
C LYS A 395 -35.92 -21.94 -26.71
N TYR A 396 -36.75 -20.89 -26.83
CA TYR A 396 -36.39 -19.51 -26.50
C TYR A 396 -36.30 -19.23 -24.98
N TRP A 397 -37.14 -19.85 -24.15
CA TRP A 397 -37.16 -19.61 -22.70
C TRP A 397 -36.00 -20.30 -21.95
N LEU A 398 -35.49 -21.42 -22.50
CA LEU A 398 -34.35 -22.15 -21.96
C LEU A 398 -33.05 -21.32 -22.01
N SER A 399 -32.84 -20.57 -23.11
CA SER A 399 -31.68 -19.69 -23.28
C SER A 399 -31.79 -18.41 -22.43
N PHE A 400 -33.01 -17.91 -22.22
CA PHE A 400 -33.27 -16.70 -21.44
C PHE A 400 -33.02 -16.93 -19.94
N PHE A 401 -33.63 -17.96 -19.34
CA PHE A 401 -33.46 -18.25 -17.91
C PHE A 401 -32.09 -18.80 -17.55
N GLY A 402 -31.47 -19.62 -18.42
CA GLY A 402 -30.09 -20.09 -18.20
C GLY A 402 -29.06 -18.96 -18.19
N ARG A 403 -29.24 -17.93 -19.04
CA ARG A 403 -28.38 -16.75 -19.07
C ARG A 403 -28.70 -15.74 -17.96
N LEU A 404 -29.94 -15.68 -17.49
CA LEU A 404 -30.36 -14.86 -16.34
C LEU A 404 -29.67 -15.32 -15.05
N ILE A 405 -29.68 -16.63 -14.79
CA ILE A 405 -29.07 -17.24 -13.60
C ILE A 405 -27.55 -17.10 -13.64
N PHE A 406 -26.93 -17.21 -14.82
CA PHE A 406 -25.49 -17.01 -14.98
C PHE A 406 -25.08 -15.55 -14.81
N ALA A 407 -25.85 -14.59 -15.36
CA ALA A 407 -25.57 -13.16 -15.20
C ALA A 407 -25.76 -12.67 -13.75
N HIS A 408 -26.78 -13.18 -13.04
CA HIS A 408 -27.03 -12.81 -11.64
C HIS A 408 -26.06 -13.50 -10.67
N GLY A 409 -25.59 -14.72 -10.97
CA GLY A 409 -24.58 -15.42 -10.19
C GLY A 409 -23.18 -14.79 -10.30
N VAL A 410 -22.83 -14.25 -11.47
CA VAL A 410 -21.57 -13.50 -11.67
C VAL A 410 -21.58 -12.15 -10.94
N LEU A 411 -22.76 -11.53 -10.80
CA LEU A 411 -22.91 -10.23 -10.13
C LEU A 411 -22.73 -10.26 -8.62
N ILE A 412 -22.96 -11.41 -7.97
CA ILE A 412 -22.88 -11.53 -6.51
C ILE A 412 -21.49 -12.02 -6.06
N ASN A 413 -20.76 -12.75 -6.90
CA ASN A 413 -19.35 -13.05 -6.63
C ASN A 413 -18.45 -11.79 -6.68
N PHE A 414 -18.91 -10.69 -7.29
CA PHE A 414 -18.27 -9.37 -7.20
C PHE A 414 -18.70 -8.57 -5.96
N SER A 415 -19.70 -9.03 -5.20
CA SER A 415 -20.14 -8.40 -3.95
C SER A 415 -19.41 -8.94 -2.71
N GLN A 416 -18.52 -9.92 -2.87
CA GLN A 416 -17.74 -10.53 -1.78
C GLN A 416 -16.22 -10.28 -1.87
N ASN A 417 -15.76 -9.42 -2.78
CA ASN A 417 -14.37 -8.93 -2.79
C ASN A 417 -14.32 -7.41 -2.71
#